data_AF-A0A524EBU0-F1
#
_entry.id   AF-A0A524EBU0-F1
#
_cell.length_a   1.000
_cell.length_b   1.000
_cell.length_c   1.000
_cell.angle_alpha   90.00
_cell.angle_beta   90.00
_cell.angle_gamma   90.00
#
_symmetry.space_group_name_H-M   'P 1'
#
loop_
_entity.id
_entity.type
_entity.pdbx_description
1 polymer ?
#
loop_
_entity_poly.entity_id
_entity_poly.type
_entity_poly.pdbx_seq_one_letter_code
_entity_poly.pdbx_strand_id
1 'polypeptide(L)'
;MDYNDPRLVYVEPSVINIYGRRLVENFYKFQGKNIRFVENTTTKTLEYGRKLCSGRECLPMMAIAGAVLKDINENRREDEITIYRLALEQSGPCQNGGWPALWEIFAKELKIENTIFSGTLYKNKNYMGLSLEIYETQVLLYMIGHFITEVKNALYIVARNPNKAIEIFEKRTDELILKVKDRKKTLKQGLKEWAREISKIPLDAKVEDAPKILIIGGLNLLFTYYP
;
A
#
# COMPACT_ATOMS: atom_id res chain seq x y z
N MET A 1 -23.43 -2.43 10.93
CA MET A 1 -22.89 -2.73 9.59
C MET A 1 -22.52 -4.20 9.58
N ASP A 2 -22.97 -4.95 8.57
CA ASP A 2 -22.47 -6.30 8.33
C ASP A 2 -21.11 -6.19 7.64
N TYR A 3 -20.05 -6.62 8.33
CA TYR A 3 -18.68 -6.54 7.83
C TYR A 3 -18.31 -7.65 6.83
N ASN A 4 -19.26 -8.52 6.49
CA ASN A 4 -19.15 -9.53 5.44
C ASN A 4 -19.98 -9.18 4.18
N ASP A 5 -20.57 -7.99 4.12
CA ASP A 5 -21.27 -7.53 2.92
C ASP A 5 -20.30 -7.54 1.71
N PRO A 6 -20.62 -8.24 0.61
CA PRO A 6 -19.74 -8.34 -0.55
C PRO A 6 -19.50 -7.00 -1.25
N ARG A 7 -20.33 -5.99 -0.98
CA ARG A 7 -20.17 -4.62 -1.49
C ARG A 7 -19.13 -3.82 -0.71
N LEU A 8 -18.67 -4.32 0.44
CA LEU A 8 -17.67 -3.65 1.26
C LEU A 8 -16.31 -3.66 0.57
N VAL A 9 -15.71 -2.48 0.39
CA VAL A 9 -14.37 -2.30 -0.17
C VAL A 9 -13.54 -1.40 0.73
N TYR A 10 -12.40 -1.93 1.18
CA TYR A 10 -11.38 -1.12 1.85
C TYR A 10 -10.53 -0.42 0.79
N VAL A 11 -10.38 0.88 0.88
CA VAL A 11 -9.52 1.65 -0.02
C VAL A 11 -8.31 2.14 0.75
N GLU A 12 -7.12 1.86 0.22
CA GLU A 12 -5.87 2.43 0.66
C GLU A 12 -5.55 3.66 -0.20
N PRO A 13 -5.72 4.88 0.34
CA PRO A 13 -5.55 6.12 -0.41
C PRO A 13 -4.11 6.66 -0.36
N SER A 14 -3.21 5.94 0.31
CA SER A 14 -1.77 6.20 0.27
C SER A 14 -1.07 5.32 -0.76
N VAL A 15 0.07 5.79 -1.25
CA VAL A 15 0.88 5.03 -2.21
C VAL A 15 1.63 3.94 -1.44
N ILE A 16 1.41 2.68 -1.84
CA ILE A 16 2.07 1.51 -1.27
C ILE A 16 3.01 0.89 -2.30
N ASN A 17 4.15 0.39 -1.85
CA ASN A 17 5.12 -0.28 -2.71
C ASN A 17 4.46 -1.43 -3.49
N ILE A 18 4.83 -1.59 -4.77
CA ILE A 18 4.20 -2.55 -5.68
C ILE A 18 4.17 -3.99 -5.14
N TYR A 19 5.22 -4.47 -4.49
CA TYR A 19 5.26 -5.84 -3.97
C TYR A 19 4.39 -6.00 -2.73
N GLY A 20 4.44 -5.02 -1.82
CA GLY A 20 3.56 -4.98 -0.65
C GLY A 20 2.08 -4.92 -1.05
N ARG A 21 1.75 -4.09 -2.04
CA ARG A 21 0.41 -4.00 -2.64
C ARG A 21 -0.04 -5.35 -3.19
N ARG A 22 0.74 -5.96 -4.08
CA ARG A 22 0.38 -7.24 -4.73
C ARG A 22 0.22 -8.39 -3.73
N LEU A 23 1.10 -8.45 -2.71
CA LEU A 23 0.98 -9.41 -1.61
C LEU A 23 -0.34 -9.25 -0.85
N VAL A 24 -0.71 -8.02 -0.49
CA VAL A 24 -1.94 -7.74 0.25
C VAL A 24 -3.18 -7.96 -0.60
N GLU A 25 -3.18 -7.55 -1.87
CA GLU A 25 -4.30 -7.81 -2.80
C GLU A 25 -4.57 -9.31 -2.93
N ASN A 26 -3.53 -10.12 -3.12
CA ASN A 26 -3.67 -11.58 -3.19
C ASN A 26 -4.14 -12.18 -1.87
N PHE A 27 -3.58 -11.73 -0.74
CA PHE A 27 -4.01 -12.17 0.58
C PHE A 27 -5.49 -11.85 0.84
N TYR A 28 -5.94 -10.62 0.58
CA TYR A 28 -7.33 -10.21 0.76
C TYR A 28 -8.30 -11.03 -0.09
N LYS A 29 -7.92 -11.35 -1.34
CA LYS A 29 -8.69 -12.25 -2.20
C LYS A 29 -8.90 -13.62 -1.55
N PHE A 30 -7.86 -14.20 -0.93
CA PHE A 30 -8.00 -15.48 -0.20
C PHE A 30 -8.84 -15.36 1.08
N GLN A 31 -8.87 -14.17 1.71
CA GLN A 31 -9.71 -13.89 2.87
C GLN A 31 -11.16 -13.54 2.50
N GLY A 32 -11.51 -13.50 1.19
CA GLY A 32 -12.85 -13.10 0.74
C GLY A 32 -13.18 -11.64 1.05
N LYS A 33 -12.16 -10.77 1.09
CA LYS A 33 -12.30 -9.33 1.34
C LYS A 33 -11.87 -8.54 0.11
N ASN A 34 -12.50 -7.38 -0.12
CA ASN A 34 -12.12 -6.48 -1.20
C ASN A 34 -11.22 -5.38 -0.68
N ILE A 35 -10.08 -5.17 -1.34
CA ILE A 35 -9.21 -4.03 -1.11
C ILE A 35 -8.86 -3.39 -2.45
N ARG A 36 -8.83 -2.06 -2.49
CA ARG A 36 -8.39 -1.26 -3.63
C ARG A 36 -7.29 -0.32 -3.17
N PHE A 37 -6.21 -0.26 -3.95
CA PHE A 37 -5.11 0.68 -3.73
C PHE A 37 -5.17 1.75 -4.79
N VAL A 38 -4.97 3.00 -4.39
CA VAL A 38 -4.81 4.10 -5.34
C VAL A 38 -3.51 3.94 -6.13
N GLU A 39 -3.44 4.61 -7.28
CA GLU A 39 -2.24 4.67 -8.11
C GLU A 39 -1.21 5.64 -7.54
N ASN A 40 -0.02 5.66 -8.13
CA ASN A 40 1.00 6.66 -7.82
C ASN A 40 0.43 8.08 -7.98
N THR A 41 0.91 9.01 -7.15
CA THR A 41 0.50 10.41 -7.25
C THR A 41 1.00 10.99 -8.57
N THR A 42 0.07 11.50 -9.39
CA THR A 42 0.36 12.15 -10.68
C THR A 42 -0.15 13.60 -10.66
N THR A 43 0.17 14.39 -11.69
CA THR A 43 -0.43 15.72 -11.89
C THR A 43 -1.96 15.66 -11.87
N LYS A 44 -2.57 14.65 -12.52
CA LYS A 44 -4.01 14.44 -12.51
C LYS A 44 -4.54 14.20 -11.09
N THR A 45 -3.83 13.42 -10.27
CA THR A 45 -4.17 13.23 -8.85
C THR A 45 -4.19 14.58 -8.12
N LEU A 46 -3.20 15.44 -8.34
CA LEU A 46 -3.13 16.76 -7.70
C LEU A 46 -4.22 17.72 -8.20
N GLU A 47 -4.62 17.64 -9.47
CA GLU A 47 -5.76 18.40 -10.02
C GLU A 47 -7.08 18.06 -9.32
N TYR A 48 -7.32 16.76 -9.04
CA TYR A 48 -8.44 16.37 -8.18
C TYR A 48 -8.28 16.93 -6.77
N GLY A 49 -7.07 16.88 -6.19
CA GLY A 49 -6.80 17.41 -4.86
C GLY A 49 -7.14 18.89 -4.72
N ARG A 50 -6.84 19.70 -5.73
CA ARG A 50 -7.17 21.14 -5.78
C ARG A 50 -8.67 21.45 -5.75
N LYS A 51 -9.54 20.48 -6.06
CA LYS A 51 -11.00 20.66 -5.97
C LYS A 51 -11.51 20.59 -4.52
N LEU A 52 -10.74 20.00 -3.61
CA LEU A 52 -11.07 19.87 -2.19
C LEU A 52 -10.22 20.76 -1.30
N CYS A 53 -8.92 20.86 -1.61
CA CYS A 53 -7.95 21.55 -0.79
C CYS A 53 -7.85 23.05 -1.14
N SER A 54 -7.67 23.88 -0.12
CA SER A 54 -7.45 25.33 -0.27
C SER A 54 -6.03 25.70 -0.72
N GLY A 55 -5.10 24.75 -0.69
CA GLY A 55 -3.67 24.97 -0.95
C GLY A 55 -2.88 25.36 0.31
N ARG A 56 -3.54 25.40 1.48
CA ARG A 56 -2.89 25.61 2.78
C ARG A 56 -2.58 24.29 3.51
N GLU A 57 -3.16 23.20 3.03
CA GLU A 57 -2.91 21.85 3.52
C GLU A 57 -1.54 21.35 3.03
N CYS A 58 -0.92 20.45 3.80
CA CYS A 58 0.33 19.83 3.38
C CYS A 58 0.16 19.04 2.07
N LEU A 59 1.23 18.97 1.27
CA LEU A 59 1.22 18.24 0.01
C LEU A 59 0.72 16.78 0.14
N PRO A 60 1.05 16.03 1.22
CA PRO A 60 0.47 14.71 1.42
C PRO A 60 -1.05 14.70 1.55
N MET A 61 -1.67 15.69 2.23
CA MET A 61 -3.12 15.80 2.29
C MET A 61 -3.71 16.04 0.90
N MET A 62 -3.14 16.97 0.13
CA MET A 62 -3.60 17.25 -1.23
C MET A 62 -3.51 16.02 -2.14
N ALA A 63 -2.42 15.26 -2.05
CA ALA A 63 -2.24 14.03 -2.80
C ALA A 63 -3.29 12.97 -2.43
N ILE A 64 -3.54 12.75 -1.13
CA ILE A 64 -4.52 11.78 -0.64
C ILE A 64 -5.95 12.22 -0.97
N ALA A 65 -6.31 13.48 -0.73
CA ALA A 65 -7.61 14.02 -1.09
C ALA A 65 -7.88 13.88 -2.59
N GLY A 66 -6.86 14.16 -3.40
CA GLY A 66 -6.91 13.95 -4.84
C GLY A 66 -7.05 12.48 -5.25
N ALA A 67 -6.33 11.57 -4.59
CA ALA A 67 -6.42 10.15 -4.85
C ALA A 67 -7.80 9.57 -4.49
N VAL A 68 -8.38 9.99 -3.37
CA VAL A 68 -9.75 9.65 -2.96
C VAL A 68 -10.75 10.19 -3.96
N LEU A 69 -10.68 11.46 -4.32
CA LEU A 69 -11.63 12.04 -5.26
C LEU A 69 -11.52 11.41 -6.64
N LYS A 70 -10.30 11.14 -7.12
CA LYS A 70 -10.06 10.37 -8.35
C LYS A 70 -10.70 8.98 -8.26
N ASP A 71 -10.51 8.27 -7.15
CA ASP A 71 -11.09 6.94 -6.94
C ASP A 71 -12.62 6.96 -6.97
N ILE A 72 -13.24 7.94 -6.31
CA ILE A 72 -14.71 8.14 -6.32
C ILE A 72 -15.23 8.34 -7.75
N ASN A 73 -14.52 9.13 -8.56
CA ASN A 73 -14.98 9.49 -9.90
C ASN A 73 -14.67 8.43 -10.97
N GLU A 74 -13.59 7.66 -10.80
CA GLU A 74 -13.07 6.80 -11.88
C GLU A 74 -13.19 5.30 -11.58
N ASN A 75 -13.20 4.89 -10.31
CA ASN A 75 -13.03 3.48 -9.93
C ASN A 75 -14.14 2.93 -9.03
N ARG A 76 -14.77 3.77 -8.21
CA ARG A 76 -15.79 3.36 -7.24
C ARG A 76 -17.07 2.96 -7.97
N ARG A 77 -17.63 1.79 -7.63
CA ARG A 77 -18.95 1.36 -8.14
C ARG A 77 -20.08 2.07 -7.39
N GLU A 78 -21.22 2.24 -8.05
CA GLU A 78 -22.38 2.92 -7.46
C GLU A 78 -22.92 2.22 -6.21
N ASP A 79 -22.89 0.88 -6.19
CA ASP A 79 -23.41 0.06 -5.09
C ASP A 79 -22.38 -0.21 -3.98
N GLU A 80 -21.17 0.34 -4.09
CA GLU A 80 -20.05 0.05 -3.19
C GLU A 80 -20.24 0.68 -1.80
N ILE A 81 -19.98 -0.12 -0.75
CA ILE A 81 -19.78 0.41 0.60
C ILE A 81 -18.28 0.63 0.80
N THR A 82 -17.84 1.88 0.74
CA THR A 82 -16.41 2.20 0.66
C THR A 82 -15.88 2.66 2.01
N ILE A 83 -14.77 2.07 2.45
CA ILE A 83 -14.02 2.54 3.63
C ILE A 83 -12.67 3.05 3.15
N TYR A 84 -12.51 4.37 3.07
CA TYR A 84 -11.22 4.99 2.85
C TYR A 84 -10.41 4.98 4.15
N ARG A 85 -9.20 4.42 4.12
CA ARG A 85 -8.32 4.32 5.28
C ARG A 85 -7.41 5.53 5.38
N LEU A 86 -8.02 6.67 5.71
CA LEU A 86 -7.38 7.99 5.68
C LEU A 86 -6.72 8.42 7.00
N ALA A 87 -6.95 7.66 8.06
CA ALA A 87 -6.70 8.14 9.39
C ALA A 87 -5.31 7.76 9.90
N LEU A 88 -4.53 8.81 10.13
CA LEU A 88 -3.36 8.79 10.98
C LEU A 88 -3.75 9.54 12.26
N GLU A 89 -4.21 8.84 13.31
CA GLU A 89 -4.26 9.48 14.63
C GLU A 89 -2.82 9.68 15.09
N GLN A 90 -2.32 10.91 14.89
CA GLN A 90 -0.99 11.32 15.28
C GLN A 90 -1.09 12.49 16.25
N SER A 91 -0.43 12.32 17.40
CA SER A 91 -0.13 13.42 18.32
C SER A 91 1.19 14.05 17.91
N GLY A 92 1.25 15.38 17.78
CA GLY A 92 2.49 16.10 17.46
C GLY A 92 2.27 17.36 16.61
N PRO A 93 3.34 18.09 16.27
CA PRO A 93 3.24 19.35 15.51
C PRO A 93 2.92 19.14 14.02
N CYS A 94 2.81 17.89 13.57
CA CYS A 94 2.51 17.58 12.17
C CYS A 94 1.06 17.93 11.84
N GLN A 95 0.83 18.54 10.67
CA GLN A 95 -0.51 18.86 10.17
C GLN A 95 -1.42 17.61 10.03
N ASN A 96 -0.83 16.41 10.00
CA ASN A 96 -1.55 15.13 9.97
C ASN A 96 -2.52 14.96 11.15
N GLY A 97 -2.23 15.54 12.33
CA GLY A 97 -3.15 15.48 13.47
C GLY A 97 -4.48 16.18 13.21
N GLY A 98 -4.53 17.13 12.26
CA GLY A 98 -5.75 17.82 11.85
C GLY A 98 -6.53 17.13 10.71
N TRP A 99 -6.00 16.05 10.14
CA TRP A 99 -6.62 15.38 8.99
C TRP A 99 -8.02 14.83 9.27
N PRO A 100 -8.33 14.25 10.45
CA PRO A 100 -9.70 13.81 10.74
C PRO A 100 -10.72 14.94 10.61
N ALA A 101 -10.42 16.14 11.13
CA ALA A 101 -11.30 17.30 11.04
C ALA A 101 -11.46 17.79 9.59
N LEU A 102 -10.40 17.79 8.79
CA LEU A 102 -10.49 18.11 7.36
C LEU A 102 -11.39 17.11 6.60
N TRP A 103 -11.26 15.82 6.90
CA TRP A 103 -12.09 14.79 6.26
C TRP A 103 -13.56 14.86 6.66
N GLU A 104 -13.89 15.34 7.87
CA GLU A 104 -15.27 15.66 8.23
C GLU A 104 -15.85 16.79 7.38
N ILE A 105 -15.04 17.81 7.06
CA ILE A 105 -15.45 18.90 6.16
C ILE A 105 -15.65 18.36 4.75
N PHE A 106 -14.66 17.63 4.21
CA PHE A 106 -14.75 17.05 2.87
C PHE A 106 -15.95 16.09 2.73
N ALA A 107 -16.24 15.27 3.74
CA ALA A 107 -17.39 14.37 3.71
C ALA A 107 -18.73 15.13 3.61
N LYS A 108 -18.87 16.27 4.31
CA LYS A 108 -20.08 17.11 4.26
C LYS A 108 -20.28 17.77 2.89
N GLU A 109 -19.19 18.17 2.25
CA GLU A 109 -19.23 18.75 0.90
C GLU A 109 -19.52 17.68 -0.17
N LEU A 110 -18.85 16.53 -0.08
CA LEU A 110 -18.95 15.48 -1.08
C LEU A 110 -20.30 14.74 -1.05
N LYS A 111 -20.93 14.61 0.13
CA LYS A 111 -22.25 13.96 0.33
C LYS A 111 -22.39 12.58 -0.34
N ILE A 112 -21.30 11.82 -0.40
CA ILE A 112 -21.28 10.49 -1.01
C ILE A 112 -21.89 9.49 -0.04
N GLU A 113 -22.96 8.84 -0.47
CA GLU A 113 -23.60 7.78 0.30
C GLU A 113 -22.71 6.53 0.39
N ASN A 114 -22.97 5.68 1.38
CA ASN A 114 -22.27 4.41 1.58
C ASN A 114 -20.75 4.55 1.69
N THR A 115 -20.25 5.66 2.24
CA THR A 115 -18.81 5.94 2.34
C THR A 115 -18.40 6.32 3.75
N ILE A 116 -17.30 5.74 4.22
CA ILE A 116 -16.58 6.13 5.43
C ILE A 116 -15.24 6.72 4.98
N PHE A 117 -15.09 8.04 5.14
CA PHE A 117 -13.84 8.73 4.77
C PHE A 117 -12.73 8.51 5.80
N SER A 118 -13.00 8.56 7.10
CA SER A 118 -11.97 8.42 8.13
C SER A 118 -11.96 7.04 8.78
N GLY A 119 -11.77 5.99 7.98
CA GLY A 119 -11.71 4.61 8.47
C GLY A 119 -10.43 4.32 9.25
N THR A 120 -10.54 4.07 10.56
CA THR A 120 -9.41 3.68 11.42
C THR A 120 -9.42 2.20 11.78
N LEU A 121 -8.29 1.52 11.63
CA LEU A 121 -8.12 0.11 11.98
C LEU A 121 -7.66 -0.06 13.44
N TYR A 122 -8.35 0.56 14.39
CA TYR A 122 -8.04 0.42 15.82
C TYR A 122 -8.84 -0.69 16.48
N LYS A 123 -8.28 -1.26 17.55
CA LYS A 123 -8.94 -2.29 18.37
C LYS A 123 -10.29 -1.82 18.90
N ASN A 124 -10.39 -0.57 19.37
CA ASN A 124 -11.64 0.04 19.85
C ASN A 124 -12.66 0.34 18.72
N LYS A 125 -12.26 0.22 17.46
CA LYS A 125 -13.12 0.32 16.27
C LYS A 125 -13.32 -1.04 15.58
N ASN A 126 -12.98 -2.13 16.27
CA ASN A 126 -13.06 -3.50 15.76
C ASN A 126 -12.40 -3.68 14.37
N TYR A 127 -11.31 -2.95 14.12
CA TYR A 127 -10.59 -2.91 12.85
C TYR A 127 -11.49 -2.73 11.62
N MET A 128 -12.59 -1.98 11.76
CA MET A 128 -13.60 -1.77 10.71
C MET A 128 -14.06 -3.08 10.05
N GLY A 129 -14.18 -4.16 10.82
CA GLY A 129 -14.65 -5.45 10.33
C GLY A 129 -13.57 -6.44 9.91
N LEU A 130 -12.30 -6.05 9.99
CA LEU A 130 -11.18 -6.97 9.82
C LEU A 130 -10.91 -7.71 11.13
N SER A 131 -10.42 -8.95 11.06
CA SER A 131 -9.85 -9.60 12.24
C SER A 131 -8.47 -8.99 12.55
N LEU A 132 -8.04 -9.05 13.81
CA LEU A 132 -6.68 -8.65 14.20
C LEU A 132 -5.63 -9.41 13.38
N GLU A 133 -5.84 -10.71 13.13
CA GLU A 133 -4.92 -11.53 12.33
C GLU A 133 -4.79 -11.02 10.88
N ILE A 134 -5.88 -10.61 10.25
CA ILE A 134 -5.85 -10.03 8.90
C ILE A 134 -5.07 -8.71 8.91
N TYR A 135 -5.31 -7.85 9.90
CA TYR A 135 -4.61 -6.58 10.03
C TYR A 135 -3.11 -6.74 10.27
N GLU A 136 -2.71 -7.60 11.22
CA GLU A 136 -1.29 -7.90 11.48
C GLU A 136 -0.61 -8.49 10.25
N THR A 137 -1.30 -9.40 9.55
CA THR A 137 -0.76 -10.01 8.32
C THR A 137 -0.58 -8.96 7.23
N GLN A 138 -1.54 -8.05 7.05
CA GLN A 138 -1.41 -6.94 6.10
C GLN A 138 -0.17 -6.07 6.39
N VAL A 139 0.01 -5.64 7.65
CA VAL A 139 1.17 -4.81 8.03
C VAL A 139 2.48 -5.55 7.77
N LEU A 140 2.54 -6.84 8.09
CA LEU A 140 3.69 -7.69 7.79
C LEU A 140 3.98 -7.77 6.29
N LEU A 141 2.95 -7.94 5.45
CA LEU A 141 3.10 -8.02 4.00
C LEU A 141 3.59 -6.69 3.39
N TYR A 142 3.18 -5.54 3.94
CA TYR A 142 3.74 -4.25 3.55
C TYR A 142 5.24 -4.17 3.86
N MET A 143 5.66 -4.56 5.06
CA MET A 143 7.09 -4.59 5.42
C MET A 143 7.89 -5.53 4.52
N ILE A 144 7.35 -6.72 4.21
CA ILE A 144 7.98 -7.66 3.28
C ILE A 144 8.13 -7.06 1.88
N GLY A 145 7.14 -6.31 1.40
CA GLY A 145 7.24 -5.59 0.13
C GLY A 145 8.45 -4.66 0.05
N HIS A 146 8.77 -3.97 1.15
CA HIS A 146 9.98 -3.14 1.23
C HIS A 146 11.25 -3.99 1.11
N PHE A 147 11.37 -5.09 1.85
CA PHE A 147 12.53 -5.99 1.74
C PHE A 147 12.68 -6.60 0.34
N ILE A 148 11.58 -6.99 -0.30
CA ILE A 148 11.60 -7.48 -1.70
C ILE A 148 12.13 -6.38 -2.64
N THR A 149 11.73 -5.13 -2.42
CA THR A 149 12.22 -3.99 -3.21
C THR A 149 13.71 -3.75 -2.99
N GLU A 150 14.19 -3.85 -1.76
CA GLU A 150 15.63 -3.75 -1.45
C GLU A 150 16.44 -4.83 -2.16
N VAL A 151 15.93 -6.08 -2.18
CA VAL A 151 16.57 -7.17 -2.93
C VAL A 151 16.62 -6.86 -4.43
N LYS A 152 15.52 -6.35 -5.02
CA LYS A 152 15.52 -5.93 -6.44
C LYS A 152 16.59 -4.88 -6.71
N ASN A 153 16.65 -3.85 -5.87
CA ASN A 153 17.60 -2.74 -6.02
C ASN A 153 19.05 -3.22 -5.85
N ALA A 154 19.31 -4.14 -4.91
CA ALA A 154 20.62 -4.75 -4.74
C ALA A 154 21.02 -5.54 -6.00
N LEU A 155 20.11 -6.33 -6.58
CA LEU A 155 20.38 -7.12 -7.79
C LEU A 155 20.74 -6.25 -9.00
N TYR A 156 20.17 -5.05 -9.14
CA TYR A 156 20.59 -4.10 -10.19
C TYR A 156 22.06 -3.70 -10.09
N ILE A 157 22.62 -3.69 -8.88
CA ILE A 157 23.96 -3.19 -8.60
C ILE A 157 24.99 -4.32 -8.57
N VAL A 158 24.68 -5.42 -7.87
CA VAL A 158 25.68 -6.44 -7.53
C VAL A 158 25.59 -7.71 -8.38
N ALA A 159 24.53 -7.89 -9.17
CA ALA A 159 24.39 -9.09 -9.99
C ALA A 159 25.33 -9.06 -11.21
N ARG A 160 25.89 -10.23 -11.56
CA ARG A 160 26.76 -10.38 -12.74
C ARG A 160 26.07 -10.05 -14.05
N ASN A 161 24.77 -10.35 -14.13
CA ASN A 161 23.92 -9.98 -15.25
C ASN A 161 22.61 -9.43 -14.70
N PRO A 162 22.50 -8.10 -14.51
CA PRO A 162 21.33 -7.46 -13.92
C PRO A 162 20.02 -7.83 -14.65
N ASN A 163 20.00 -7.82 -15.97
CA ASN A 163 18.78 -8.13 -16.74
C ASN A 163 18.26 -9.55 -16.45
N LYS A 164 19.15 -10.55 -16.51
CA LYS A 164 18.78 -11.94 -16.20
C LYS A 164 18.44 -12.13 -14.72
N ALA A 165 19.13 -11.44 -13.83
CA ALA A 165 18.85 -11.47 -12.40
C ALA A 165 17.44 -10.96 -12.08
N ILE A 166 17.05 -9.84 -12.69
CA ILE A 166 15.72 -9.24 -12.52
C ILE A 166 14.63 -10.13 -13.13
N GLU A 167 14.86 -10.75 -14.29
CA GLU A 167 13.92 -11.72 -14.88
C GLU A 167 13.64 -12.90 -13.91
N ILE A 168 14.69 -13.49 -13.36
CA ILE A 168 14.58 -14.57 -12.37
C ILE A 168 13.87 -14.06 -11.12
N PHE A 169 14.25 -12.88 -10.63
CA PHE A 169 13.69 -12.27 -9.44
C PHE A 169 12.19 -12.02 -9.58
N GLU A 170 11.73 -11.39 -10.66
CA GLU A 170 10.30 -11.09 -10.86
C GLU A 170 9.50 -12.40 -10.95
N LYS A 171 9.99 -13.37 -11.72
CA LYS A 171 9.33 -14.69 -11.81
C LYS A 171 9.17 -15.36 -10.45
N ARG A 172 10.24 -15.40 -9.64
CA ARG A 172 10.19 -16.03 -8.31
C ARG A 172 9.32 -15.23 -7.34
N THR A 173 9.31 -13.91 -7.45
CA THR A 173 8.49 -13.04 -6.61
C THR A 173 7.01 -13.18 -6.96
N ASP A 174 6.66 -13.35 -8.23
CA ASP A 174 5.30 -13.64 -8.67
C ASP A 174 4.81 -15.00 -8.14
N GLU A 175 5.64 -16.03 -8.23
CA GLU A 175 5.37 -17.35 -7.64
C GLU A 175 5.15 -17.27 -6.12
N LEU A 176 5.94 -16.45 -5.41
CA LEU A 176 5.73 -16.17 -3.99
C LEU A 176 4.36 -15.53 -3.76
N ILE A 177 4.07 -14.41 -4.44
CA ILE A 177 2.84 -13.63 -4.26
C ILE A 177 1.61 -14.52 -4.41
N LEU A 178 1.53 -15.30 -5.50
CA LEU A 178 0.38 -16.15 -5.80
C LEU A 178 0.14 -17.26 -4.75
N LYS A 179 1.18 -17.69 -4.04
CA LYS A 179 1.09 -18.73 -3.00
C LYS A 179 0.61 -18.22 -1.64
N VAL A 180 0.74 -16.91 -1.35
CA VAL A 180 0.46 -16.36 -0.01
C VAL A 180 -1.04 -16.36 0.28
N LYS A 181 -1.47 -17.20 1.23
CA LYS A 181 -2.86 -17.28 1.73
C LYS A 181 -2.97 -16.91 3.20
N ASP A 182 -1.91 -17.13 3.96
CA ASP A 182 -1.83 -16.99 5.41
C ASP A 182 -0.40 -16.68 5.86
N ARG A 183 -0.27 -16.08 7.05
CA ARG A 183 1.03 -15.69 7.62
C ARG A 183 1.92 -16.87 8.03
N LYS A 184 1.34 -17.93 8.59
CA LYS A 184 2.11 -18.95 9.35
C LYS A 184 2.74 -20.00 8.45
N LYS A 185 1.98 -20.50 7.48
CA LYS A 185 2.34 -21.62 6.63
C LYS A 185 2.79 -21.13 5.27
N THR A 186 1.88 -20.55 4.49
CA THR A 186 2.17 -20.22 3.08
C THR A 186 3.18 -19.09 2.94
N LEU A 187 3.05 -17.99 3.70
CA LEU A 187 4.01 -16.89 3.64
C LEU A 187 5.42 -17.32 4.11
N LYS A 188 5.52 -17.96 5.28
CA LYS A 188 6.81 -18.38 5.85
C LYS A 188 7.55 -19.37 4.94
N GLN A 189 6.85 -20.36 4.41
CA GLN A 189 7.44 -21.35 3.51
C GLN A 189 7.79 -20.71 2.16
N GLY A 190 6.90 -19.89 1.61
CA GLY A 190 7.13 -19.17 0.36
C GLY A 190 8.36 -18.28 0.43
N LEU A 191 8.57 -17.53 1.52
CA LEU A 191 9.74 -16.69 1.71
C LEU A 191 11.05 -17.50 1.78
N LYS A 192 11.03 -18.67 2.43
CA LYS A 192 12.20 -19.57 2.48
C LYS A 192 12.55 -20.10 1.09
N GLU A 193 11.55 -20.55 0.35
CA GLU A 193 11.72 -21.02 -1.04
C GLU A 193 12.24 -19.90 -1.92
N TRP A 194 11.60 -18.74 -1.86
CA TRP A 194 11.99 -17.55 -2.59
C TRP A 194 13.44 -17.15 -2.29
N ALA A 195 13.81 -16.99 -1.01
CA ALA A 195 15.17 -16.63 -0.62
C ALA A 195 16.22 -17.64 -1.14
N ARG A 196 15.92 -18.94 -1.07
CA ARG A 196 16.80 -19.99 -1.61
C ARG A 196 16.95 -19.94 -3.12
N GLU A 197 15.92 -19.55 -3.87
CA GLU A 197 16.03 -19.40 -5.32
C GLU A 197 16.76 -18.10 -5.71
N ILE A 198 16.47 -16.99 -5.02
CA ILE A 198 17.15 -15.71 -5.25
C ILE A 198 18.65 -15.80 -4.92
N SER A 199 19.03 -16.53 -3.87
CA SER A 199 20.44 -16.69 -3.47
C SER A 199 21.31 -17.43 -4.51
N LYS A 200 20.70 -18.05 -5.53
CA LYS A 200 21.43 -18.71 -6.63
C LYS A 200 21.82 -17.75 -7.75
N ILE A 201 21.33 -16.51 -7.73
CA ILE A 201 21.68 -15.51 -8.73
C ILE A 201 23.18 -15.17 -8.61
N PRO A 202 23.98 -15.31 -9.67
CA PRO A 202 25.40 -14.97 -9.62
C PRO A 202 25.63 -13.47 -9.38
N LEU A 203 26.49 -13.16 -8.41
CA LEU A 203 26.87 -11.79 -8.04
C LEU A 203 28.35 -11.54 -8.37
N ASP A 204 28.69 -10.31 -8.73
CA ASP A 204 30.07 -9.85 -8.92
C ASP A 204 30.61 -9.07 -7.71
N ALA A 205 29.72 -8.66 -6.80
CA ALA A 205 30.08 -8.03 -5.53
C ALA A 205 29.14 -8.49 -4.41
N LYS A 206 29.54 -8.27 -3.16
CA LYS A 206 28.63 -8.45 -2.03
C LYS A 206 27.79 -7.19 -1.83
N VAL A 207 26.57 -7.37 -1.30
CA VAL A 207 25.66 -6.24 -1.01
C VAL A 207 26.27 -5.32 0.05
N GLU A 208 27.02 -5.87 0.99
CA GLU A 208 27.67 -5.14 2.07
C GLU A 208 28.73 -4.16 1.55
N ASP A 209 29.39 -4.50 0.44
CA ASP A 209 30.47 -3.75 -0.18
C ASP A 209 29.96 -2.68 -1.17
N ALA A 210 28.68 -2.73 -1.55
CA ALA A 210 28.07 -1.77 -2.45
C ALA A 210 27.82 -0.41 -1.77
N PRO A 211 27.96 0.73 -2.50
CA PRO A 211 27.56 2.04 -2.01
C PRO A 211 26.07 2.06 -1.62
N LYS A 212 25.77 2.66 -0.47
CA LYS A 212 24.41 2.75 0.07
C LYS A 212 23.96 4.21 0.07
N ILE A 213 22.81 4.47 -0.54
CA ILE A 213 22.15 5.77 -0.49
C ILE A 213 20.83 5.60 0.24
N LEU A 214 20.65 6.34 1.32
CA LEU A 214 19.40 6.41 2.05
C LEU A 214 18.50 7.44 1.39
N ILE A 215 17.41 6.99 0.77
CA ILE A 215 16.36 7.88 0.27
C ILE A 215 15.16 7.76 1.19
N ILE A 216 14.83 8.84 1.90
CA ILE A 216 13.67 8.91 2.79
C ILE A 216 12.63 9.83 2.16
N GLY A 217 11.39 9.37 2.12
CA GLY A 217 10.24 10.15 1.67
C GLY A 217 9.11 10.20 2.68
N GLY A 218 8.14 11.06 2.37
CA GLY A 218 6.89 11.15 3.11
C GLY A 218 5.84 10.14 2.61
N LEU A 219 4.67 10.14 3.27
CA LEU A 219 3.56 9.19 3.08
C LEU A 219 3.09 8.94 1.64
N ASN A 220 3.34 9.85 0.70
CA ASN A 220 2.85 9.76 -0.70
C ASN A 220 3.95 9.87 -1.77
N LEU A 221 5.22 9.81 -1.35
CA LEU A 221 6.38 9.77 -2.23
C LEU A 221 7.20 8.56 -1.83
N LEU A 222 6.83 7.39 -2.36
CA LEU A 222 7.70 6.23 -2.32
C LEU A 222 8.82 6.45 -3.34
N PHE A 223 10.02 6.68 -2.84
CA PHE A 223 11.23 6.72 -3.65
C PHE A 223 11.71 5.32 -3.98
N THR A 224 10.82 4.50 -4.55
CA THR A 224 11.18 3.24 -5.14
C THR A 224 11.58 3.52 -6.59
N TYR A 225 12.88 3.42 -6.86
CA TYR A 225 13.39 3.50 -8.23
C TYR A 225 12.81 2.33 -9.04
N TYR A 226 11.96 2.64 -10.00
CA TYR A 226 11.52 1.71 -11.03
C TYR A 226 12.24 2.15 -12.31
N PRO A 227 13.40 1.54 -12.63
CA PRO A 227 14.05 1.77 -13.93
C PRO A 227 13.14 1.32 -15.07
#